data_AF-A0A959EQA1-F1
#
_entry.id   AF-A0A959EQA1-F1
#
_cell.length_a   1.000
_cell.length_b   1.000
_cell.length_c   1.000
_cell.angle_alpha   90.00
_cell.angle_beta   90.00
_cell.angle_gamma   90.00
#
_symmetry.space_group_name_H-M   'P 1'
#
loop_
_entity.id
_entity.type
_entity.pdbx_description
1 polymer ?
#
loop_
_entity_poly.entity_id
_entity_poly.type
_entity_poly.pdbx_seq_one_letter_code
_entity_poly.pdbx_strand_id
1 'polypeptide(L)'
;MLPPEQRYGELFRDVQMAKVFPDGKTFADCVPKYPTHEILEHYEEQKGQPDFNLAQFVEANFALPTAYSSGFRADPTRSVGEHIKALWPVLTRQPDQQDPGTLLPLPHPYIVPGGRFGEIYYWDSYFTMLGLQVSGRDDMIGNMIDNFAYLIDTVGFIPNGNRTYFLGRSQPPFFAQMVKLLAQDEGDSTLLKYLPALEKEYAFWMDGLQEVSASQPTHLHVVRLPDGSILNRYWDKFAKPRPEMYHDDVVT
;
A
#
# COMPACT_ATOMS: atom_id res chain seq x y z
N MET A 1 1.88 12.84 -6.00
CA MET A 1 0.64 12.37 -6.66
C MET A 1 -0.48 12.38 -5.63
N LEU A 2 -1.67 12.88 -5.96
CA LEU A 2 -2.78 12.99 -5.00
C LEU A 2 -3.50 11.63 -4.83
N PRO A 3 -4.04 11.34 -3.63
CA PRO A 3 -5.01 10.26 -3.43
C PRO A 3 -6.24 10.40 -4.35
N PRO A 4 -6.90 9.29 -4.76
CA PRO A 4 -7.92 9.29 -5.80
C PRO A 4 -9.17 10.11 -5.43
N GLU A 5 -9.55 10.17 -4.15
CA GLU A 5 -10.68 10.97 -3.66
C GLU A 5 -10.41 12.48 -3.77
N GLN A 6 -9.16 12.90 -3.63
CA GLN A 6 -8.74 14.29 -3.84
C GLN A 6 -8.56 14.59 -5.32
N ARG A 7 -8.07 13.59 -6.08
CA ARG A 7 -7.79 13.72 -7.51
C ARG A 7 -9.05 13.83 -8.35
N TYR A 8 -10.07 13.02 -8.06
CA TYR A 8 -11.31 12.99 -8.84
C TYR A 8 -12.52 13.61 -8.13
N GLY A 9 -12.38 13.98 -6.86
CA GLY A 9 -13.39 14.77 -6.14
C GLY A 9 -14.79 14.15 -6.17
N GLU A 10 -15.75 14.91 -6.71
CA GLU A 10 -17.15 14.47 -6.84
C GLU A 10 -17.30 13.19 -7.65
N LEU A 11 -16.60 13.06 -8.79
CA LEU A 11 -16.64 11.84 -9.60
C LEU A 11 -16.25 10.61 -8.75
N PHE A 12 -15.23 10.73 -7.89
CA PHE A 12 -14.85 9.62 -7.02
C PHE A 12 -15.97 9.21 -6.06
N ARG A 13 -16.55 10.20 -5.39
CA ARG A 13 -17.64 9.97 -4.45
C ARG A 13 -18.81 9.33 -5.16
N ASP A 14 -19.22 9.84 -6.30
CA ASP A 14 -20.42 9.38 -7.01
C ASP A 14 -20.23 7.93 -7.49
N VAL A 15 -19.04 7.58 -8.00
CA VAL A 15 -18.72 6.20 -8.41
C VAL A 15 -18.76 5.23 -7.21
N GLN A 16 -18.19 5.63 -6.08
CA GLN A 16 -18.16 4.80 -4.87
C GLN A 16 -19.56 4.63 -4.26
N MET A 17 -20.32 5.72 -4.15
CA MET A 17 -21.65 5.70 -3.53
C MET A 17 -22.69 5.01 -4.41
N ALA A 18 -22.56 5.10 -5.74
CA ALA A 18 -23.39 4.36 -6.68
C ALA A 18 -23.02 2.86 -6.77
N LYS A 19 -21.94 2.43 -6.12
CA LYS A 19 -21.41 1.05 -6.18
C LYS A 19 -21.27 0.55 -7.62
N VAL A 20 -20.69 1.38 -8.49
CA VAL A 20 -20.41 1.02 -9.89
C VAL A 20 -19.62 -0.30 -9.96
N PHE A 21 -18.74 -0.53 -8.98
CA PHE A 21 -18.12 -1.82 -8.73
C PHE A 21 -18.59 -2.40 -7.39
N PRO A 22 -18.67 -3.74 -7.26
CA PRO A 22 -19.05 -4.40 -6.02
C PRO A 22 -18.00 -4.23 -4.91
N ASP A 23 -16.74 -4.06 -5.28
CA ASP A 23 -15.61 -3.80 -4.39
C ASP A 23 -15.11 -2.37 -4.60
N GLY A 24 -15.19 -1.53 -3.57
CA GLY A 24 -14.77 -0.13 -3.61
C GLY A 24 -13.29 0.07 -3.93
N LYS A 25 -12.44 -0.93 -3.67
CA LYS A 25 -11.02 -0.88 -4.05
C LYS A 25 -10.83 -0.88 -5.57
N THR A 26 -11.77 -1.44 -6.33
CA THR A 26 -11.67 -1.54 -7.80
C THR A 26 -11.50 -0.18 -8.44
N PHE A 27 -12.31 0.81 -8.06
CA PHE A 27 -12.19 2.16 -8.64
C PHE A 27 -10.99 2.93 -8.08
N ALA A 28 -10.61 2.71 -6.82
CA ALA A 28 -9.40 3.31 -6.24
C ALA A 28 -8.12 2.85 -6.97
N ASP A 29 -8.15 1.68 -7.61
CA ASP A 29 -7.04 1.11 -8.36
C ASP A 29 -7.12 1.34 -9.88
N CYS A 30 -8.22 1.89 -10.38
CA CYS A 30 -8.38 2.21 -11.79
C CYS A 30 -7.33 3.22 -12.26
N VAL A 31 -6.80 3.00 -13.46
CA VAL A 31 -5.83 3.90 -14.10
C VAL A 31 -6.58 4.81 -15.07
N PRO A 32 -6.44 6.15 -14.99
CA PRO A 32 -7.12 7.04 -15.92
C PRO A 32 -6.52 6.89 -17.33
N LYS A 33 -7.38 6.80 -18.35
CA LYS A 33 -6.97 6.71 -19.77
C LYS A 33 -6.59 8.07 -20.35
N TYR A 34 -7.08 9.15 -19.73
CA TYR A 34 -6.89 10.54 -20.15
C TYR A 34 -6.39 11.39 -18.98
N PRO A 35 -5.83 12.59 -19.23
CA PRO A 35 -5.50 13.54 -18.17
C PRO A 35 -6.70 13.82 -17.26
N THR A 36 -6.44 13.88 -15.95
CA THR A 36 -7.51 14.01 -14.93
C THR A 36 -8.42 15.21 -15.17
N HIS A 37 -7.88 16.34 -15.64
CA HIS A 37 -8.68 17.54 -15.89
C HIS A 37 -9.70 17.33 -17.02
N GLU A 38 -9.33 16.66 -18.11
CA GLU A 38 -10.23 16.33 -19.22
C GLU A 38 -11.35 15.38 -18.77
N ILE A 39 -11.03 14.37 -17.96
CA ILE A 39 -12.04 13.45 -17.42
C ILE A 39 -13.05 14.22 -16.55
N LEU A 40 -12.58 15.14 -15.70
CA LEU A 40 -13.47 15.91 -14.82
C LEU A 40 -14.31 16.93 -15.58
N GLU A 41 -13.78 17.56 -16.62
CA GLU A 41 -14.53 18.44 -17.51
C GLU A 41 -15.65 17.67 -18.23
N HIS A 42 -15.33 16.54 -18.86
CA HIS A 42 -16.32 15.67 -19.48
C HIS A 42 -17.36 15.16 -18.49
N TYR A 43 -16.97 14.86 -17.25
CA TYR A 43 -17.91 14.44 -16.22
C TYR A 43 -18.91 15.57 -15.89
N GLU A 44 -18.43 16.80 -15.72
CA GLU A 44 -19.27 17.95 -15.41
C GLU A 44 -20.29 18.25 -16.51
N GLU A 45 -19.87 18.14 -17.78
CA GLU A 45 -20.72 18.35 -18.94
C GLU A 45 -21.80 17.26 -19.12
N GLN A 46 -21.51 16.03 -18.70
CA GLN A 46 -22.35 14.87 -18.95
C GLN A 46 -23.23 14.47 -17.77
N LYS A 47 -22.81 14.69 -16.51
CA LYS A 47 -23.47 14.15 -15.31
C LYS A 47 -24.94 14.58 -15.14
N GLY A 48 -25.32 15.73 -15.71
CA GLY A 48 -26.69 16.26 -15.66
C GLY A 48 -27.59 15.84 -16.83
N GLN A 49 -27.08 15.11 -17.82
CA GLN A 49 -27.84 14.73 -19.01
C GLN A 49 -28.79 13.56 -18.71
N PRO A 50 -30.02 13.52 -19.29
CA PRO A 50 -31.01 12.48 -18.98
C PRO A 50 -30.53 11.04 -19.25
N ASP A 51 -29.67 10.86 -20.25
CA ASP A 51 -29.17 9.54 -20.67
C ASP A 51 -27.78 9.21 -20.07
N PHE A 52 -27.31 10.00 -19.09
CA PHE A 52 -26.00 9.77 -18.48
C PHE A 52 -25.95 8.45 -17.72
N ASN A 53 -24.95 7.62 -18.06
CA ASN A 53 -24.66 6.38 -17.36
C ASN A 53 -23.25 6.42 -16.74
N LEU A 54 -23.19 6.51 -15.41
CA LEU A 54 -21.93 6.62 -14.69
C LEU A 54 -20.99 5.41 -14.91
N ALA A 55 -21.55 4.20 -15.01
CA ALA A 55 -20.74 3.00 -15.24
C ALA A 55 -20.09 3.01 -16.63
N GLN A 56 -20.84 3.39 -17.67
CA GLN A 56 -20.30 3.57 -19.03
C GLN A 56 -19.27 4.70 -19.09
N PHE A 57 -19.52 5.80 -18.37
CA PHE A 57 -18.55 6.88 -18.26
C PHE A 57 -17.23 6.41 -17.63
N VAL A 58 -17.30 5.63 -16.55
CA VAL A 58 -16.12 5.05 -15.90
C VAL A 58 -15.39 4.10 -16.85
N GLU A 59 -16.10 3.20 -17.53
CA GLU A 59 -15.50 2.25 -18.48
C GLU A 59 -14.80 2.97 -19.65
N ALA A 60 -15.37 4.07 -20.14
CA ALA A 60 -14.77 4.87 -21.21
C ALA A 60 -13.49 5.58 -20.78
N ASN A 61 -13.43 6.08 -19.54
CA ASN A 61 -12.37 6.98 -19.06
C ASN A 61 -11.29 6.30 -18.20
N PHE A 62 -11.53 5.09 -17.72
CA PHE A 62 -10.63 4.38 -16.82
C PHE A 62 -10.34 2.96 -17.32
N ALA A 63 -9.08 2.52 -17.14
CA ALA A 63 -8.68 1.14 -17.30
C ALA A 63 -8.84 0.42 -15.95
N LEU A 64 -9.50 -0.74 -15.98
CA LEU A 64 -9.66 -1.58 -14.79
C LEU A 64 -8.30 -2.11 -14.31
N PRO A 65 -8.15 -2.37 -13.00
CA PRO A 65 -6.95 -2.96 -12.46
C PRO A 65 -6.65 -4.31 -13.14
N THR A 66 -5.36 -4.58 -13.38
CA THR A 66 -4.94 -5.86 -13.97
C THR A 66 -5.32 -7.00 -13.04
N ALA A 67 -6.18 -7.90 -13.52
CA ALA A 67 -6.46 -9.14 -12.82
C ALA A 67 -5.25 -10.08 -12.97
N TYR A 68 -4.47 -10.24 -11.90
CA TYR A 68 -3.38 -11.22 -11.84
C TYR A 68 -3.94 -12.63 -11.65
N SER A 69 -4.80 -13.09 -12.57
CA SER A 69 -5.17 -14.50 -12.63
C SER A 69 -4.01 -15.24 -13.29
N SER A 70 -3.16 -15.87 -12.49
CA SER A 70 -1.98 -16.60 -12.97
C SER A 70 -2.29 -17.84 -13.81
N GLY A 71 -3.57 -18.15 -14.04
CA GLY A 71 -4.00 -19.43 -14.61
C GLY A 71 -3.54 -20.63 -13.77
N PHE A 72 -3.06 -20.39 -12.55
CA PHE A 72 -2.47 -21.40 -11.69
C PHE A 72 -3.52 -22.42 -11.32
N ARG A 73 -3.23 -23.68 -11.63
CA ARG A 73 -4.05 -24.83 -11.25
C ARG A 73 -3.33 -25.57 -10.14
N ALA A 74 -3.99 -25.71 -9.01
CA ALA A 74 -3.48 -26.52 -7.92
C ALA A 74 -3.33 -27.97 -8.41
N ASP A 75 -2.13 -28.52 -8.22
CA ASP A 75 -1.85 -29.92 -8.44
C ASP A 75 -2.05 -30.65 -7.10
N PRO A 76 -3.09 -31.51 -6.96
CA PRO A 76 -3.39 -32.17 -5.70
C PRO A 76 -2.34 -33.23 -5.32
N THR A 77 -1.41 -33.55 -6.22
CA THR A 77 -0.32 -34.51 -5.94
C THR A 77 0.87 -33.85 -5.25
N ARG A 78 0.97 -32.52 -5.25
CA ARG A 78 2.04 -31.77 -4.58
C ARG A 78 1.84 -31.78 -3.07
N SER A 79 2.95 -31.89 -2.34
CA SER A 79 2.96 -31.54 -0.92
C SER A 79 2.64 -30.05 -0.72
N VAL A 80 2.24 -29.70 0.50
CA VAL A 80 1.98 -28.29 0.87
C VAL A 80 3.21 -27.41 0.61
N GLY A 81 4.42 -27.89 0.93
CA GLY A 81 5.65 -27.14 0.71
C GLY A 81 5.95 -26.90 -0.78
N GLU A 82 5.74 -27.90 -1.63
CA GLU A 82 5.90 -27.75 -3.09
C GLU A 82 4.84 -26.82 -3.68
N HIS A 83 3.61 -26.88 -3.18
CA HIS A 83 2.55 -25.98 -3.57
C HIS A 83 2.91 -24.51 -3.26
N ILE A 84 3.36 -24.23 -2.04
CA ILE A 84 3.79 -22.89 -1.62
C ILE A 84 4.94 -22.38 -2.49
N LYS A 85 5.98 -23.20 -2.71
CA LYS A 85 7.11 -22.81 -3.59
C LYS A 85 6.67 -22.49 -5.01
N ALA A 86 5.69 -23.23 -5.53
CA ALA A 86 5.12 -22.98 -6.86
C ALA A 86 4.28 -21.69 -6.93
N LEU A 87 3.82 -21.15 -5.81
CA LEU A 87 3.08 -19.89 -5.75
C LEU A 87 3.99 -18.65 -5.72
N TRP A 88 5.28 -18.76 -5.35
CA TRP A 88 6.15 -17.58 -5.34
C TRP A 88 6.17 -16.83 -6.68
N PRO A 89 6.38 -17.47 -7.85
CA PRO A 89 6.35 -16.76 -9.12
C PRO A 89 4.98 -16.15 -9.47
N VAL A 90 3.89 -16.76 -8.98
CA VAL A 90 2.51 -16.28 -9.18
C VAL A 90 2.25 -15.00 -8.38
N LEU A 91 2.81 -14.93 -7.18
CA LEU A 91 2.66 -13.80 -6.28
C LEU A 91 3.70 -12.70 -6.51
N THR A 92 4.74 -12.96 -7.31
CA THR A 92 5.71 -11.94 -7.70
C THR A 92 5.07 -10.88 -8.59
N ARG A 93 5.41 -9.62 -8.32
CA ARG A 93 5.30 -8.49 -9.23
C ARG A 93 6.70 -8.07 -9.65
N GLN A 94 6.84 -7.70 -10.92
CA GLN A 94 8.08 -7.15 -11.45
C GLN A 94 8.20 -5.68 -11.06
N PRO A 95 9.40 -5.08 -11.15
CA PRO A 95 9.58 -3.65 -10.91
C PRO A 95 8.56 -2.83 -11.68
N ASP A 96 7.95 -1.88 -10.98
CA ASP A 96 6.88 -1.08 -11.54
C ASP A 96 7.45 0.00 -12.45
N GLN A 97 6.67 0.33 -13.49
CA GLN A 97 6.88 1.57 -14.23
C GLN A 97 5.93 2.62 -13.68
N GLN A 98 6.35 3.88 -13.76
CA GLN A 98 5.46 4.99 -13.40
C GLN A 98 4.22 4.95 -14.31
N ASP A 99 3.05 4.78 -13.71
CA ASP A 99 1.75 4.91 -14.37
C ASP A 99 0.98 6.13 -13.83
N PRO A 100 -0.11 6.58 -14.49
CA PRO A 100 -0.92 7.68 -13.99
C PRO A 100 -1.97 7.23 -12.97
N GLY A 101 -1.92 5.99 -12.48
CA GLY A 101 -2.83 5.40 -11.50
C GLY A 101 -2.48 5.79 -10.07
N THR A 102 -2.77 4.90 -9.11
CA THR A 102 -2.51 5.10 -7.68
C THR A 102 -1.32 4.30 -7.16
N LEU A 103 -0.75 3.39 -7.96
CA LEU A 103 0.39 2.56 -7.55
C LEU A 103 1.66 3.41 -7.47
N LEU A 104 2.38 3.31 -6.36
CA LEU A 104 3.68 3.93 -6.17
C LEU A 104 4.75 2.97 -6.72
N PRO A 105 5.54 3.37 -7.72
CA PRO A 105 6.42 2.42 -8.39
C PRO A 105 7.56 1.97 -7.47
N LEU A 106 7.85 0.67 -7.49
CA LEU A 106 8.98 0.07 -6.77
C LEU A 106 10.09 -0.41 -7.71
N PRO A 107 11.37 -0.14 -7.37
CA PRO A 107 12.52 -0.44 -8.24
C PRO A 107 12.88 -1.93 -8.36
N HIS A 108 12.43 -2.78 -7.42
CA HIS A 108 12.77 -4.21 -7.40
C HIS A 108 11.52 -5.10 -7.44
N PRO A 109 11.64 -6.37 -7.86
CA PRO A 109 10.55 -7.34 -7.74
C PRO A 109 10.09 -7.50 -6.28
N TYR A 110 8.81 -7.80 -6.07
CA TYR A 110 8.26 -8.02 -4.74
C TYR A 110 7.13 -9.06 -4.75
N ILE A 111 6.82 -9.63 -3.58
CA ILE A 111 5.70 -10.56 -3.39
C ILE A 111 4.47 -9.79 -2.87
N VAL A 112 3.30 -10.11 -3.41
CA VAL A 112 2.00 -9.61 -2.91
C VAL A 112 1.21 -10.71 -2.20
N PRO A 113 0.24 -10.36 -1.32
CA PRO A 113 -0.60 -11.36 -0.65
C PRO A 113 -1.43 -12.23 -1.62
N GLY A 114 -1.84 -11.66 -2.76
CA GLY A 114 -2.66 -12.33 -3.77
C GLY A 114 -4.13 -11.92 -3.76
N GLY A 115 -4.89 -12.36 -4.78
CA GLY A 115 -6.30 -11.97 -4.95
C GLY A 115 -6.46 -10.49 -5.29
N ARG A 116 -7.29 -9.77 -4.53
CA ARG A 116 -7.53 -8.31 -4.69
C ARG A 116 -6.34 -7.42 -4.31
N PHE A 117 -5.31 -8.01 -3.69
CA PHE A 117 -4.11 -7.33 -3.23
C PHE A 117 -3.03 -7.42 -4.31
N GLY A 118 -2.94 -6.38 -5.14
CA GLY A 118 -2.00 -6.28 -6.26
C GLY A 118 -0.73 -5.49 -5.94
N GLU A 119 -0.68 -4.87 -4.77
CA GLU A 119 0.38 -4.05 -4.20
C GLU A 119 1.13 -4.79 -3.07
N ILE A 120 2.36 -4.35 -2.74
CA ILE A 120 3.07 -4.83 -1.56
C ILE A 120 2.37 -4.34 -0.29
N TYR A 121 2.36 -5.16 0.76
CA TYR A 121 1.87 -4.78 2.09
C TYR A 121 2.98 -4.90 3.11
N TYR A 122 3.08 -3.94 4.03
CA TYR A 122 4.24 -3.80 4.89
C TYR A 122 4.44 -5.01 5.82
N TRP A 123 3.57 -5.24 6.80
CA TRP A 123 3.81 -6.30 7.79
C TRP A 123 3.65 -7.72 7.22
N ASP A 124 2.75 -7.92 6.23
CA ASP A 124 2.55 -9.18 5.52
C ASP A 124 3.85 -9.66 4.86
N SER A 125 4.67 -8.70 4.39
CA SER A 125 5.95 -8.99 3.77
C SER A 125 6.94 -9.65 4.72
N TYR A 126 6.92 -9.33 6.02
CA TYR A 126 7.82 -9.98 6.97
C TYR A 126 7.51 -11.48 7.11
N PHE A 127 6.23 -11.82 7.27
CA PHE A 127 5.82 -13.22 7.36
C PHE A 127 6.03 -13.97 6.03
N THR A 128 5.89 -13.27 4.91
CA THR A 128 6.25 -13.80 3.59
C THR A 128 7.76 -14.07 3.50
N MET A 129 8.60 -13.15 3.98
CA MET A 129 10.06 -13.31 3.99
C MET A 129 10.53 -14.50 4.83
N LEU A 130 9.87 -14.82 5.95
CA LEU A 130 10.16 -16.05 6.71
C LEU A 130 9.99 -17.31 5.83
N GLY A 131 8.95 -17.36 5.00
CA GLY A 131 8.74 -18.45 4.04
C GLY A 131 9.74 -18.45 2.88
N LEU A 132 10.16 -17.25 2.44
CA LEU A 132 11.20 -17.08 1.42
C LEU A 132 12.57 -17.56 1.93
N GLN A 133 12.91 -17.28 3.18
CA GLN A 133 14.17 -17.70 3.81
C GLN A 133 14.25 -19.24 3.86
N VAL A 134 13.17 -19.90 4.31
CA VAL A 134 13.07 -21.37 4.27
C VAL A 134 13.14 -21.92 2.84
N SER A 135 12.76 -21.12 1.84
CA SER A 135 12.86 -21.47 0.42
C SER A 135 14.22 -21.11 -0.21
N GLY A 136 15.17 -20.52 0.55
CA GLY A 136 16.46 -20.06 0.05
C GLY A 136 16.36 -18.91 -0.95
N ARG A 137 15.38 -18.01 -0.76
CA ARG A 137 15.06 -16.89 -1.66
C ARG A 137 15.52 -15.55 -1.09
N ASP A 138 16.76 -15.50 -0.62
CA ASP A 138 17.37 -14.30 -0.03
C ASP A 138 17.47 -13.16 -1.05
N ASP A 139 17.58 -13.50 -2.35
CA ASP A 139 17.46 -12.58 -3.48
C ASP A 139 16.17 -11.75 -3.43
N MET A 140 15.04 -12.42 -3.17
CA MET A 140 13.74 -11.77 -3.09
C MET A 140 13.57 -10.99 -1.78
N ILE A 141 14.12 -11.51 -0.67
CA ILE A 141 14.13 -10.79 0.62
C ILE A 141 14.88 -9.46 0.47
N GLY A 142 16.10 -9.48 -0.09
CA GLY A 142 16.90 -8.29 -0.37
C GLY A 142 16.16 -7.27 -1.25
N ASN A 143 15.55 -7.73 -2.35
CA ASN A 143 14.74 -6.88 -3.23
C ASN A 143 13.59 -6.18 -2.49
N MET A 144 12.86 -6.92 -1.64
CA MET A 144 11.73 -6.35 -0.88
C MET A 144 12.20 -5.38 0.21
N ILE A 145 13.33 -5.63 0.89
CA ILE A 145 13.91 -4.70 1.86
C ILE A 145 14.42 -3.44 1.16
N ASP A 146 15.06 -3.56 -0.01
CA ASP A 146 15.49 -2.42 -0.82
C ASP A 146 14.28 -1.57 -1.26
N ASN A 147 13.16 -2.19 -1.63
CA ASN A 147 11.90 -1.49 -1.90
C ASN A 147 11.34 -0.74 -0.68
N PHE A 148 11.40 -1.33 0.51
CA PHE A 148 10.97 -0.65 1.74
C PHE A 148 11.89 0.52 2.12
N ALA A 149 13.21 0.36 1.97
CA ALA A 149 14.17 1.44 2.15
C ALA A 149 13.90 2.58 1.14
N TYR A 150 13.61 2.24 -0.13
CA TYR A 150 13.20 3.20 -1.15
C TYR A 150 11.94 3.98 -0.77
N LEU A 151 10.92 3.31 -0.21
CA LEU A 151 9.72 4.00 0.29
C LEU A 151 10.04 4.92 1.46
N ILE A 152 10.88 4.50 2.41
CA ILE A 152 11.33 5.38 3.51
C ILE A 152 12.03 6.63 2.96
N ASP A 153 12.88 6.47 1.94
CA ASP A 153 13.63 7.58 1.36
C ASP A 153 12.78 8.54 0.52
N THR A 154 11.76 8.03 -0.16
CA THR A 154 10.96 8.81 -1.12
C THR A 154 9.64 9.32 -0.54
N VAL A 155 9.04 8.57 0.37
CA VAL A 155 7.77 8.88 1.04
C VAL A 155 7.99 9.40 2.46
N GLY A 156 9.08 8.99 3.12
CA GLY A 156 9.41 9.34 4.51
C GLY A 156 9.06 8.24 5.52
N PHE A 157 8.34 7.20 5.10
CA PHE A 157 7.98 6.03 5.91
C PHE A 157 7.49 4.89 4.99
N ILE A 158 7.24 3.71 5.56
CA ILE A 158 6.62 2.60 4.82
C ILE A 158 5.09 2.72 4.93
N PRO A 159 4.35 3.04 3.85
CA PRO A 159 2.89 3.04 3.87
C PRO A 159 2.32 1.62 4.05
N ASN A 160 1.05 1.53 4.43
CA ASN A 160 0.32 0.26 4.55
C ASN A 160 0.54 -0.67 3.33
N GLY A 161 0.46 -0.09 2.13
CA GLY A 161 0.96 -0.67 0.89
C GLY A 161 1.39 0.41 -0.10
N ASN A 162 1.97 0.05 -1.24
CA ASN A 162 2.52 1.02 -2.20
C ASN A 162 1.44 1.71 -3.07
N ARG A 163 0.45 2.35 -2.45
CA ARG A 163 -0.63 3.10 -3.12
C ARG A 163 -0.79 4.51 -2.55
N THR A 164 -1.17 5.49 -3.37
CA THR A 164 -1.32 6.89 -2.95
C THR A 164 -2.34 7.08 -1.82
N TYR A 165 -3.41 6.29 -1.79
CA TYR A 165 -4.42 6.32 -0.73
C TYR A 165 -3.94 5.72 0.61
N PHE A 166 -2.74 5.12 0.66
CA PHE A 166 -2.09 4.66 1.89
C PHE A 166 -1.06 5.65 2.45
N LEU A 167 -0.82 6.79 1.80
CA LEU A 167 0.15 7.81 2.26
C LEU A 167 -0.23 8.54 3.56
N GLY A 168 -1.36 8.19 4.18
CA GLY A 168 -1.79 8.71 5.49
C GLY A 168 -1.39 7.83 6.67
N ARG A 169 -1.03 6.55 6.44
CA ARG A 169 -0.84 5.54 7.49
C ARG A 169 0.20 4.50 7.14
N SER A 170 0.91 4.04 8.15
CA SER A 170 1.77 2.85 8.07
C SER A 170 1.02 1.57 8.47
N GLN A 171 1.76 0.54 8.84
CA GLN A 171 1.34 -0.74 9.38
C GLN A 171 2.28 -1.11 10.54
N PRO A 172 2.09 -2.25 11.25
CA PRO A 172 3.00 -2.66 12.31
C PRO A 172 4.48 -2.66 11.83
N PRO A 173 5.42 -2.02 12.57
CA PRO A 173 6.77 -1.77 12.08
C PRO A 173 7.67 -3.00 12.16
N PHE A 174 7.77 -3.73 11.05
CA PHE A 174 8.57 -4.95 10.94
C PHE A 174 9.89 -4.77 10.18
N PHE A 175 10.21 -3.61 9.62
CA PHE A 175 11.40 -3.38 8.78
C PHE A 175 12.70 -3.73 9.52
N ALA A 176 12.83 -3.37 10.80
CA ALA A 176 13.95 -3.80 11.64
C ALA A 176 14.08 -5.33 11.75
N GLN A 177 12.95 -6.04 11.83
CA GLN A 177 12.95 -7.51 11.84
C GLN A 177 13.27 -8.11 10.46
N MET A 178 12.82 -7.48 9.38
CA MET A 178 13.17 -7.88 8.00
C MET A 178 14.68 -7.74 7.76
N VAL A 179 15.27 -6.61 8.15
CA VAL A 179 16.73 -6.38 8.05
C VAL A 179 17.49 -7.39 8.90
N LYS A 180 17.03 -7.65 10.13
CA LYS A 180 17.63 -8.67 11.00
C LYS A 180 17.52 -10.08 10.40
N LEU A 181 16.42 -10.39 9.73
CA LEU A 181 16.21 -11.68 9.06
C LEU A 181 17.28 -11.90 7.99
N LEU A 182 17.44 -10.94 7.07
CA LEU A 182 18.45 -11.03 6.00
C LEU A 182 19.88 -11.06 6.54
N ALA A 183 20.16 -10.31 7.61
CA ALA A 183 21.48 -10.30 8.26
C ALA A 183 21.87 -11.65 8.89
N GLN A 184 20.93 -12.56 9.17
CA GLN A 184 21.26 -13.91 9.64
C GLN A 184 22.02 -14.71 8.59
N ASP A 185 21.73 -14.48 7.31
CA ASP A 185 22.31 -15.20 6.18
C ASP A 185 23.46 -14.42 5.52
N GLU A 186 23.36 -13.08 5.44
CA GLU A 186 24.35 -12.22 4.78
C GLU A 186 25.37 -11.55 5.73
N GLY A 187 25.12 -11.57 7.05
CA GLY A 187 25.99 -11.00 8.08
C GLY A 187 25.76 -9.52 8.40
N ASP A 188 26.52 -9.00 9.37
CA ASP A 188 26.29 -7.69 10.00
C ASP A 188 26.46 -6.48 9.06
N SER A 189 27.12 -6.65 7.90
CA SER A 189 27.17 -5.58 6.88
C SER A 189 25.79 -5.17 6.38
N THR A 190 24.83 -6.09 6.41
CA THR A 190 23.42 -5.82 6.05
C THR A 190 22.78 -4.85 7.05
N LEU A 191 23.10 -4.96 8.34
CA LEU A 191 22.61 -4.01 9.36
C LEU A 191 23.14 -2.60 9.08
N LEU A 192 24.43 -2.48 8.72
CA LEU A 192 25.05 -1.20 8.38
C LEU A 192 24.48 -0.59 7.10
N LYS A 193 24.18 -1.42 6.08
CA LYS A 193 23.54 -0.99 4.83
C LYS A 193 22.21 -0.29 5.10
N TYR A 194 21.38 -0.85 5.98
CA TYR A 194 20.01 -0.36 6.22
C TYR A 194 19.87 0.56 7.45
N LEU A 195 20.94 0.79 8.22
CA LEU A 195 20.92 1.70 9.37
C LEU A 195 20.29 3.07 9.07
N PRO A 196 20.60 3.76 7.96
CA PRO A 196 19.98 5.05 7.66
C PRO A 196 18.45 4.96 7.49
N ALA A 197 17.94 3.89 6.89
CA ALA A 197 16.50 3.68 6.73
C ALA A 197 15.83 3.33 8.06
N LEU A 198 16.49 2.53 8.92
CA LEU A 198 16.02 2.20 10.26
C LEU A 198 15.87 3.45 11.14
N GLU A 199 16.86 4.35 11.11
CA GLU A 199 16.82 5.61 11.85
C GLU A 199 15.70 6.52 11.35
N LYS A 200 15.48 6.61 10.02
CA LYS A 200 14.39 7.38 9.43
C LYS A 200 13.01 6.83 9.81
N GLU A 201 12.84 5.51 9.78
CA GLU A 201 11.57 4.91 10.21
C GLU A 201 11.31 5.17 11.69
N TYR A 202 12.33 5.03 12.55
CA TYR A 202 12.20 5.36 13.96
C TYR A 202 11.83 6.85 14.15
N ALA A 203 12.46 7.75 13.40
CA ALA A 203 12.12 9.17 13.43
C ALA A 203 10.66 9.44 13.02
N PHE A 204 10.13 8.72 12.04
CA PHE A 204 8.71 8.79 11.67
C PHE A 204 7.77 8.39 12.82
N TRP A 205 8.07 7.29 13.52
CA TRP A 205 7.24 6.85 14.67
C TRP A 205 7.33 7.81 15.86
N MET A 206 8.47 8.48 16.02
CA MET A 206 8.74 9.42 17.11
C MET A 206 8.46 10.89 16.74
N ASP A 207 7.94 11.15 15.54
CA ASP A 207 7.55 12.49 15.10
C ASP A 207 6.44 13.04 16.00
N GLY A 208 6.67 14.20 16.62
CA GLY A 208 5.80 14.75 17.66
C GLY A 208 6.30 14.62 19.10
N LEU A 209 7.51 14.10 19.33
CA LEU A 209 8.03 13.88 20.69
C LEU A 209 8.16 15.17 21.51
N GLN A 210 8.48 16.31 20.89
CA GLN A 210 8.63 17.60 21.60
C GLN A 210 7.28 18.32 21.78
N GLU A 211 6.26 17.86 21.09
CA GLU A 211 4.91 18.41 21.02
C GLU A 211 3.99 17.80 22.08
N VAL A 212 4.39 16.66 22.66
CA VAL A 212 3.64 16.02 23.76
C VAL A 212 4.02 16.60 25.13
N SER A 213 3.01 16.81 25.96
CA SER A 213 3.16 17.33 27.33
C SER A 213 2.07 16.74 28.24
N ALA A 214 2.07 17.08 29.53
CA ALA A 214 1.01 16.65 30.43
C ALA A 214 -0.38 17.18 30.03
N SER A 215 -0.46 18.38 29.44
CA SER A 215 -1.71 18.98 28.96
C SER A 215 -2.07 18.57 27.52
N GLN A 216 -1.09 18.11 26.74
CA GLN A 216 -1.29 17.56 25.39
C GLN A 216 -0.59 16.19 25.29
N PRO A 217 -1.21 15.11 25.79
CA PRO A 217 -0.53 13.83 25.96
C PRO A 217 -0.32 13.06 24.65
N THR A 218 -0.83 13.53 23.51
CA THR A 218 -0.69 12.83 22.24
C THR A 218 -0.39 13.78 21.09
N HIS A 219 0.51 13.38 20.19
CA HIS A 219 0.78 14.04 18.93
C HIS A 219 1.13 12.97 17.89
N LEU A 220 0.39 12.90 16.78
CA LEU A 220 0.53 11.84 15.77
C LEU A 220 0.57 10.44 16.43
N HIS A 221 1.67 9.72 16.22
CA HIS A 221 1.93 8.40 16.78
C HIS A 221 2.42 8.44 18.23
N VAL A 222 2.92 9.56 18.74
CA VAL A 222 3.52 9.65 20.08
C VAL A 222 2.47 9.86 21.16
N VAL A 223 2.60 9.13 22.26
CA VAL A 223 1.77 9.21 23.47
C VAL A 223 2.65 9.37 24.70
N ARG A 224 2.38 10.39 25.51
CA ARG A 224 2.96 10.59 26.85
C ARG A 224 1.97 10.14 27.92
N LEU A 225 2.35 9.15 28.70
CA LEU A 225 1.56 8.64 29.83
C LEU A 225 1.67 9.56 31.06
N PRO A 226 0.76 9.43 32.05
CA PRO A 226 0.76 10.27 33.26
C PRO A 226 2.06 10.18 34.09
N ASP A 227 2.75 9.04 34.06
CA ASP A 227 4.03 8.82 34.74
C ASP A 227 5.24 9.42 33.99
N GLY A 228 5.02 9.97 32.80
CA GLY A 228 6.05 10.54 31.93
C GLY A 228 6.62 9.57 30.88
N SER A 229 6.20 8.30 30.88
CA SER A 229 6.59 7.32 29.86
C SER A 229 6.13 7.74 28.46
N ILE A 230 6.95 7.44 27.45
CA ILE A 230 6.64 7.69 26.04
C ILE A 230 6.39 6.36 25.34
N LEU A 231 5.25 6.26 24.66
CA LEU A 231 4.84 5.12 23.85
C LEU A 231 4.36 5.58 22.47
N ASN A 232 4.09 4.63 21.58
CA ASN A 232 3.47 4.89 20.29
C ASN A 232 2.05 4.32 20.21
N ARG A 233 1.21 4.92 19.35
CA ARG A 233 -0.10 4.44 18.93
C ARG A 233 -0.18 4.43 17.40
N TYR A 234 -1.13 3.66 16.86
CA TYR A 234 -1.49 3.80 15.45
C TYR A 234 -2.24 5.12 15.22
N TRP A 235 -1.92 5.77 14.12
CA TRP A 235 -2.50 7.04 13.72
C TRP A 235 -2.56 7.12 12.20
N ASP A 236 -3.68 7.59 11.66
CA ASP A 236 -3.79 7.98 10.25
C ASP A 236 -3.88 9.51 10.19
N LYS A 237 -3.10 10.11 9.29
CA LYS A 237 -3.10 11.56 9.07
C LYS A 237 -4.43 12.09 8.53
N PHE A 238 -5.20 11.24 7.84
CA PHE A 238 -6.44 11.61 7.18
C PHE A 238 -7.65 11.10 7.98
N ALA A 239 -8.32 12.01 8.67
CA ALA A 239 -9.62 11.76 9.29
C ALA A 239 -10.75 11.86 8.23
N LYS A 240 -10.71 11.00 7.21
CA LYS A 240 -11.67 10.93 6.09
C LYS A 240 -11.99 9.48 5.74
N PRO A 241 -13.13 9.21 5.07
CA PRO A 241 -13.42 7.87 4.54
C PRO A 241 -12.28 7.32 3.69
N ARG A 242 -11.90 6.07 3.93
CA ARG A 242 -10.82 5.38 3.20
C ARG A 242 -11.19 5.25 1.73
N PRO A 243 -10.35 5.68 0.78
CA PRO A 243 -10.71 5.62 -0.64
C PRO A 243 -11.02 4.19 -1.13
N GLU A 244 -10.31 3.20 -0.61
CA GLU A 244 -10.50 1.79 -0.95
C GLU A 244 -11.72 1.13 -0.29
N MET A 245 -12.39 1.83 0.64
CA MET A 245 -13.59 1.39 1.38
C MET A 245 -14.59 2.56 1.54
N TYR A 246 -14.64 3.47 0.56
CA TYR A 246 -15.24 4.80 0.76
C TYR A 246 -16.72 4.75 1.15
N HIS A 247 -17.52 3.96 0.43
CA HIS A 247 -18.93 3.78 0.75
C HIS A 247 -19.12 3.26 2.18
N ASP A 248 -18.37 2.23 2.57
CA ASP A 248 -18.54 1.55 3.86
C ASP A 248 -18.21 2.48 5.02
N ASP A 249 -17.16 3.29 4.89
CA ASP A 249 -16.78 4.29 5.90
C ASP A 249 -17.78 5.46 5.97
N VAL A 250 -18.47 5.81 4.87
CA VAL A 250 -19.50 6.87 4.88
C VAL A 250 -20.78 6.42 5.57
N VAL A 251 -21.12 5.13 5.50
CA VAL A 251 -22.37 4.59 6.07
C VAL A 251 -22.22 3.98 7.46
N THR A 252 -21.00 3.97 8.02
CA THR A 252 -20.70 3.51 9.38
C THR A 252 -20.89 4.62 10.41
#